data_AF-A0A699WL65-F1
#
_entry.id   AF-A0A699WL65-F1
#
_cell.length_a   1.000
_cell.length_b   1.000
_cell.length_c   1.000
_cell.angle_alpha   90.00
_cell.angle_beta   90.00
_cell.angle_gamma   90.00
#
_symmetry.space_group_name_H-M   'P 1'
#
loop_
_entity.id
_entity.type
_entity.pdbx_description
1 polymer ?
#
loop_
_entity_poly.entity_id
_entity_poly.type
_entity_poly.pdbx_seq_one_letter_code
_entity_poly.pdbx_strand_id
1 'polypeptide(L)'
;MKHLTLVTGLLALTAFTLPAFPVAESAAFAQDPNTTDETPVDNKLIIYQMLPRLFGNKVALNKTYGTIAENGCGKFNDINDLALTKIKDLGVSHVWYTGVLEHATMTAYPAAGLPADDADVVKGRAGSP
;
A
#
# COMPACT_ATOMS: atom_id res chain seq x y z
N MET A 1 13.30 -52.30 46.67
CA MET A 1 12.70 -50.94 46.65
C MET A 1 13.66 -50.07 45.86
N LYS A 2 13.40 -49.52 44.67
CA LYS A 2 12.18 -49.27 43.90
C LYS A 2 12.56 -49.34 42.41
N HIS A 3 11.72 -49.97 41.59
CA HIS A 3 11.84 -49.93 40.13
C HIS A 3 11.48 -48.52 39.63
N LEU A 4 12.30 -47.94 38.75
CA LEU A 4 12.00 -46.70 38.03
C LEU A 4 11.91 -47.02 36.55
N THR A 5 10.70 -47.29 36.08
CA THR A 5 10.37 -47.51 34.67
C THR A 5 10.14 -46.16 34.01
N LEU A 6 11.04 -45.77 33.10
CA LEU A 6 10.89 -44.61 32.23
C LEU A 6 10.03 -45.03 31.03
N VAL A 7 8.79 -44.55 30.95
CA VAL A 7 7.92 -44.74 29.77
C VAL A 7 8.15 -43.56 28.84
N THR A 8 8.99 -43.75 27.82
CA THR A 8 9.09 -42.84 26.67
C THR A 8 7.98 -43.18 25.68
N GLY A 9 6.88 -42.43 25.72
CA GLY A 9 5.83 -42.50 24.72
C GLY A 9 6.32 -41.90 23.39
N LEU A 10 6.46 -42.74 22.37
CA LEU A 10 6.74 -42.32 21.00
C LEU A 10 5.43 -41.85 20.36
N LEU A 11 5.24 -40.53 20.29
CA LEU A 11 4.11 -39.93 19.56
C LEU A 11 4.43 -39.97 18.06
N ALA A 12 3.92 -40.96 17.34
CA ALA A 12 4.07 -41.05 15.89
C ALA A 12 3.18 -39.99 15.23
N LEU A 13 3.79 -38.89 14.78
CA LEU A 13 3.14 -37.86 13.97
C LEU A 13 2.99 -38.42 12.54
N THR A 14 1.81 -38.94 12.21
CA THR A 14 1.50 -39.39 10.86
C THR A 14 1.41 -38.19 9.93
N ALA A 15 2.32 -38.12 8.95
CA ALA A 15 2.33 -37.09 7.94
C ALA A 15 1.08 -37.23 7.06
N PHE A 16 0.18 -36.26 7.14
CA PHE A 16 -0.97 -36.13 6.24
C PHE A 16 -0.45 -35.64 4.88
N THR A 17 -0.27 -36.54 3.92
CA THR A 17 0.07 -36.16 2.54
C THR A 17 -1.20 -35.67 1.85
N LEU A 18 -1.25 -34.37 1.54
CA LEU A 18 -2.33 -33.81 0.72
C LEU A 18 -2.26 -34.40 -0.69
N PRO A 19 -3.41 -34.73 -1.33
CA PRO A 19 -3.41 -35.14 -2.72
C PRO A 19 -2.92 -34.00 -3.61
N ALA A 20 -2.05 -34.32 -4.57
CA ALA A 20 -1.66 -33.38 -5.61
C ALA A 20 -2.88 -33.07 -6.48
N PHE A 21 -3.42 -31.85 -6.36
CA PHE A 21 -4.45 -31.38 -7.27
C PHE A 21 -3.79 -31.13 -8.64
N PRO A 22 -4.28 -31.74 -9.73
CA PRO A 22 -3.80 -31.38 -11.06
C PRO A 22 -4.17 -29.93 -11.32
N VAL A 23 -3.15 -29.07 -11.38
CA VAL A 23 -3.31 -27.71 -11.92
C VAL A 23 -3.63 -27.90 -13.39
N ALA A 24 -4.87 -27.61 -13.78
CA ALA A 24 -5.30 -27.68 -15.17
C ALA A 24 -4.35 -26.82 -16.02
N GLU A 25 -3.82 -27.41 -17.09
CA GLU A 25 -2.97 -26.72 -18.04
C GLU A 25 -3.74 -25.52 -18.61
N SER A 26 -3.12 -24.35 -18.54
CA SER A 26 -3.73 -23.06 -18.89
C SER A 26 -4.39 -23.14 -20.26
N ALA A 27 -5.72 -23.03 -20.32
CA ALA A 27 -6.40 -22.73 -21.56
C ALA A 27 -5.75 -21.46 -22.15
N ALA A 28 -5.42 -21.48 -23.45
CA ALA A 28 -4.82 -20.34 -24.12
C ALA A 28 -5.81 -19.17 -24.04
N PHE A 29 -5.56 -18.24 -23.12
CA PHE A 29 -6.30 -16.98 -23.04
C PHE A 29 -6.04 -16.22 -24.34
N ALA A 30 -7.10 -15.68 -24.94
CA ALA A 30 -6.97 -14.80 -26.09
C ALA A 30 -6.01 -13.66 -25.74
N GLN A 31 -5.08 -13.36 -26.65
CA GLN A 31 -4.10 -12.29 -26.47
C GLN A 31 -4.83 -10.95 -26.28
N ASP A 32 -4.75 -10.39 -25.07
CA ASP A 32 -5.29 -9.07 -24.75
C ASP A 32 -4.39 -8.01 -25.43
N PRO A 33 -4.95 -7.06 -26.21
CA PRO A 33 -4.19 -5.99 -26.85
C PRO A 33 -3.44 -5.07 -25.88
N ASN A 34 -3.71 -5.15 -24.58
CA ASN A 34 -2.99 -4.44 -23.52
C ASN A 34 -1.90 -5.29 -22.85
N THR A 35 -1.72 -6.55 -23.26
CA THR A 35 -0.61 -7.39 -22.80
C THR A 35 0.61 -7.12 -23.66
N THR A 36 1.69 -6.72 -23.01
CA THR A 36 3.01 -6.55 -23.60
C THR A 36 3.68 -7.89 -23.87
N ASP A 37 4.50 -7.97 -24.92
CA ASP A 37 5.28 -9.19 -25.30
C ASP A 37 6.42 -9.52 -24.31
N GLU A 38 6.55 -8.76 -23.23
CA GLU A 38 7.57 -8.98 -22.22
C GLU A 38 7.29 -10.23 -21.40
N THR A 39 8.27 -11.14 -21.34
CA THR A 39 8.20 -12.30 -20.46
C THR A 39 8.22 -11.82 -19.00
N PRO A 40 7.19 -12.09 -18.18
CA PRO A 40 7.18 -11.66 -16.79
C PRO A 40 8.34 -12.29 -16.02
N VAL A 41 9.24 -11.46 -15.50
CA VAL A 41 10.33 -11.91 -14.62
C VAL A 41 9.94 -11.64 -13.18
N ASP A 42 9.89 -12.68 -12.36
CA ASP A 42 9.65 -12.54 -10.93
C ASP A 42 10.92 -12.01 -10.23
N ASN A 43 10.95 -10.69 -10.05
CA ASN A 43 12.03 -9.99 -9.35
C ASN A 43 11.77 -9.82 -7.84
N LYS A 44 10.75 -10.49 -7.28
CA LYS A 44 10.31 -10.34 -5.88
C LYS A 44 10.15 -8.87 -5.47
N LEU A 45 9.22 -8.18 -6.12
CA LEU A 45 8.97 -6.76 -5.87
C LEU A 45 8.42 -6.55 -4.46
N ILE A 46 9.01 -5.59 -3.72
CA ILE A 46 8.51 -5.13 -2.42
C ILE A 46 8.05 -3.69 -2.63
N ILE A 47 6.73 -3.48 -2.64
CA ILE A 47 6.11 -2.20 -2.99
C ILE A 47 5.73 -1.46 -1.70
N TYR A 48 6.19 -0.23 -1.57
CA TYR A 48 5.72 0.71 -0.56
C TYR A 48 4.67 1.63 -1.16
N GLN A 49 3.40 1.33 -0.92
CA GLN A 49 2.30 2.19 -1.33
C GLN A 49 2.16 3.36 -0.35
N MET A 50 2.13 4.58 -0.87
CA MET A 50 1.96 5.79 -0.07
C MET A 50 0.99 6.78 -0.70
N LEU A 51 0.25 7.47 0.16
CA LEU A 51 -0.58 8.62 -0.20
C LEU A 51 0.20 9.90 0.16
N PRO A 52 0.68 10.69 -0.82
CA PRO A 52 1.49 11.89 -0.58
C PRO A 52 0.80 12.91 0.33
N ARG A 53 -0.53 12.95 0.30
CA ARG A 53 -1.35 13.81 1.19
C ARG A 53 -1.10 13.55 2.68
N LEU A 54 -0.82 12.31 3.06
CA LEU A 54 -0.55 11.92 4.44
C LEU A 54 0.94 11.85 4.73
N PHE A 55 1.72 11.38 3.75
CA PHE A 55 3.16 11.24 3.90
C PHE A 55 3.83 12.60 4.13
N GLY A 56 4.62 12.71 5.20
CA GLY A 56 5.33 13.95 5.51
C GLY A 56 4.47 15.08 6.07
N ASN A 57 3.17 14.87 6.35
CA ASN A 57 2.38 15.85 7.07
C ASN A 57 2.92 16.01 8.51
N LYS A 58 3.43 17.20 8.83
CA LYS A 58 4.03 17.53 10.13
C LYS A 58 3.00 17.98 11.16
N VAL A 59 1.76 18.20 10.72
CA VAL A 59 0.66 18.60 11.59
C VAL A 59 0.03 17.34 12.19
N ALA A 60 0.15 17.19 13.52
CA ALA A 60 -0.44 16.07 14.24
C ALA A 60 -1.94 16.27 14.56
N LEU A 61 -2.48 17.46 14.30
CA LEU A 61 -3.90 17.76 14.52
C LEU A 61 -4.77 17.01 13.53
N ASN A 62 -5.77 16.30 14.05
CA ASN A 62 -6.83 15.69 13.25
C ASN A 62 -8.19 16.22 13.70
N LYS A 63 -8.49 17.46 13.30
CA LYS A 63 -9.77 18.10 13.61
C LYS A 63 -10.84 17.60 12.65
N THR A 64 -11.95 17.10 13.19
CA THR A 64 -13.13 16.75 12.41
C THR A 64 -13.64 17.96 11.63
N TYR A 65 -13.87 17.80 10.33
CA TYR A 65 -14.20 18.90 9.40
C TYR A 65 -13.18 20.05 9.38
N GLY A 66 -11.92 19.76 9.74
CA GLY A 66 -10.83 20.72 9.63
C GLY A 66 -10.52 21.07 8.17
N THR A 67 -10.07 22.30 7.98
CA THR A 67 -9.50 22.78 6.72
C THR A 67 -8.11 22.17 6.49
N ILE A 68 -7.61 22.27 5.26
CA ILE A 68 -6.23 21.85 4.95
C ILE A 68 -5.17 22.63 5.75
N ALA A 69 -5.46 23.86 6.15
CA ALA A 69 -4.57 24.68 6.98
C ALA A 69 -4.53 24.19 8.44
N GLU A 70 -5.66 23.73 8.98
CA GLU A 70 -5.74 23.22 10.35
C GLU A 70 -5.14 21.83 10.50
N ASN A 71 -5.47 20.91 9.58
CA ASN A 71 -5.03 19.51 9.68
C ASN A 71 -3.69 19.24 8.97
N GLY A 72 -3.21 20.21 8.19
CA GLY A 72 -2.05 20.02 7.33
C GLY A 72 -2.30 19.07 6.17
N CYS A 73 -1.30 18.96 5.31
CA CYS A 73 -1.28 18.06 4.17
C CYS A 73 0.18 17.89 3.73
N GLY A 74 0.60 16.66 3.52
CA GLY A 74 1.91 16.32 2.99
C GLY A 74 2.18 16.93 1.63
N LYS A 75 3.47 17.02 1.27
CA LYS A 75 3.93 17.57 -0.01
C LYS A 75 5.00 16.65 -0.59
N PHE A 76 5.16 16.70 -1.92
CA PHE A 76 6.23 15.96 -2.59
C PHE A 76 7.62 16.33 -2.06
N ASN A 77 7.81 17.57 -1.60
CA ASN A 77 9.06 18.01 -0.98
C ASN A 77 9.42 17.24 0.31
N ASP A 78 8.45 16.59 0.96
CA ASP A 78 8.71 15.74 2.12
C ASP A 78 9.16 14.32 1.71
N ILE A 79 8.97 13.93 0.45
CA ILE A 79 9.53 12.71 -0.16
C ILE A 79 10.94 13.03 -0.67
N ASN A 80 11.86 13.24 0.27
CA ASN A 80 13.25 13.62 -0.01
C ASN A 80 14.21 12.42 0.04
N ASP A 81 15.48 12.67 -0.25
CA ASP A 81 16.53 11.62 -0.27
C ASP A 81 16.63 10.84 1.04
N LEU A 82 16.45 11.51 2.18
CA LEU A 82 16.45 10.85 3.48
C LEU A 82 15.25 9.90 3.61
N ALA A 83 14.05 10.37 3.26
CA ALA A 83 12.84 9.56 3.26
C ALA A 83 12.98 8.33 2.35
N LEU A 84 13.45 8.53 1.12
CA LEU A 84 13.66 7.44 0.15
C LEU A 84 14.73 6.46 0.60
N THR A 85 15.82 6.95 1.20
CA THR A 85 16.86 6.10 1.80
C THR A 85 16.28 5.26 2.93
N LYS A 86 15.46 5.85 3.81
CA LYS A 86 14.83 5.12 4.91
C LYS A 86 13.80 4.10 4.43
N ILE A 87 13.05 4.40 3.37
CA ILE A 87 12.15 3.44 2.73
C ILE A 87 12.96 2.26 2.15
N LYS A 88 14.09 2.54 1.51
CA LYS A 88 15.00 1.51 1.00
C LYS A 88 15.61 0.65 2.12
N ASP A 89 15.94 1.25 3.26
CA ASP A 89 16.45 0.52 4.45
C ASP A 89 15.43 -0.51 4.96
N LEU A 90 14.13 -0.33 4.70
CA LEU A 90 13.07 -1.31 5.00
C LEU A 90 13.07 -2.52 4.04
N GLY A 91 13.95 -2.53 3.02
CA GLY A 91 14.00 -3.56 1.98
C GLY A 91 13.02 -3.35 0.83
N VAL A 92 12.42 -2.16 0.71
CA VAL A 92 11.49 -1.81 -0.36
C VAL A 92 12.25 -1.64 -1.68
N SER A 93 11.69 -2.19 -2.77
CA SER A 93 12.25 -2.03 -4.12
C SER A 93 11.54 -0.96 -4.95
N HIS A 94 10.24 -0.74 -4.74
CA HIS A 94 9.44 0.21 -5.51
C HIS A 94 8.53 1.04 -4.61
N VAL A 95 8.32 2.31 -4.96
CA VAL A 95 7.34 3.18 -4.30
C VAL A 95 6.15 3.38 -5.24
N TRP A 96 4.95 3.16 -4.71
CA TRP A 96 3.72 3.43 -5.44
C TRP A 96 2.99 4.62 -4.82
N TYR A 97 2.99 5.74 -5.54
CA TYR A 97 2.22 6.92 -5.17
C TYR A 97 0.77 6.77 -5.58
N THR A 98 -0.15 6.93 -4.63
CA THR A 98 -1.59 7.05 -4.88
C THR A 98 -2.04 8.48 -4.68
N GLY A 99 -3.08 8.92 -5.40
CA GLY A 99 -3.65 10.27 -5.23
C GLY A 99 -2.69 11.42 -5.57
N VAL A 100 -1.99 11.31 -6.70
CA VAL A 100 -1.04 12.33 -7.19
C VAL A 100 -1.75 13.46 -7.95
N LEU A 101 -2.76 13.10 -8.74
CA LEU A 101 -3.55 14.06 -9.49
C LEU A 101 -4.44 14.86 -8.55
N GLU A 102 -4.92 16.00 -9.02
CA GLU A 102 -5.87 16.82 -8.27
C GLU A 102 -7.10 16.00 -7.90
N HIS A 103 -7.43 16.01 -6.61
CA HIS A 103 -8.64 15.42 -6.07
C HIS A 103 -9.65 16.53 -5.77
N ALA A 104 -10.94 16.17 -5.79
CA ALA A 104 -12.01 17.09 -5.47
C ALA A 104 -11.76 17.76 -4.10
N THR A 105 -11.68 19.08 -4.07
CA THR A 105 -11.22 19.88 -2.93
C THR A 105 -12.09 21.10 -2.65
N MET A 106 -12.39 21.36 -1.38
CA MET A 106 -13.04 22.62 -0.97
C MET A 106 -12.03 23.76 -0.76
N THR A 107 -10.74 23.55 -1.07
CA THR A 107 -9.69 24.57 -0.97
C THR A 107 -9.44 25.18 -2.34
N ALA A 108 -9.66 26.49 -2.48
CA ALA A 108 -9.31 27.21 -3.70
C ALA A 108 -7.81 27.54 -3.75
N TYR A 109 -7.20 27.41 -4.94
CA TYR A 109 -5.83 27.81 -5.23
C TYR A 109 -5.81 28.87 -6.34
N PRO A 110 -6.15 30.14 -6.03
CA PRO A 110 -6.29 31.19 -7.03
C PRO A 110 -4.99 31.47 -7.80
N ALA A 111 -3.83 31.30 -7.17
CA ALA A 111 -2.52 31.44 -7.83
C ALA A 111 -2.27 30.40 -8.94
N ALA A 112 -2.94 29.24 -8.86
CA ALA A 112 -2.89 28.19 -9.87
C ALA A 112 -4.12 28.17 -10.78
N GLY A 113 -5.07 29.10 -10.60
CA GLY A 113 -6.32 29.14 -11.35
C GLY A 113 -7.31 28.02 -11.01
N LEU A 114 -7.16 27.36 -9.86
CA LEU A 114 -8.02 26.25 -9.43
C LEU A 114 -9.06 26.75 -8.41
N PRO A 115 -10.36 26.79 -8.76
CA PRO A 115 -11.42 27.12 -7.81
C PRO A 115 -11.66 25.97 -6.83
N ALA A 116 -12.45 26.23 -5.77
CA ALA A 116 -12.95 25.15 -4.92
C ALA A 116 -14.08 24.40 -5.63
N ASP A 117 -14.14 23.08 -5.43
CA ASP A 117 -15.17 22.20 -5.94
C ASP A 117 -16.47 22.29 -5.13
N ASP A 118 -17.53 21.72 -5.70
CA ASP A 118 -18.86 21.64 -5.09
C ASP A 118 -18.84 20.85 -3.77
N ALA A 119 -19.36 21.48 -2.71
CA ALA A 119 -19.43 20.90 -1.37
C ALA A 119 -20.24 19.60 -1.31
N ASP A 120 -21.20 19.41 -2.23
CA ASP A 120 -22.07 18.23 -2.26
C ASP A 120 -21.34 16.99 -2.81
N VAL A 121 -20.25 17.18 -3.55
CA VAL A 121 -19.43 16.09 -4.13
C VAL A 121 -18.21 15.77 -3.28
N VAL A 122 -17.63 16.80 -2.64
CA VAL A 122 -16.39 16.65 -1.88
C VAL A 122 -16.64 15.97 -0.53
N LYS A 123 -15.90 14.88 -0.26
CA LYS A 123 -16.08 14.05 0.94
C LYS A 123 -15.57 14.69 2.24
N GLY A 124 -14.89 15.83 2.17
CA GLY A 124 -14.36 16.52 3.35
C GLY A 124 -13.80 17.92 3.05
N ARG A 125 -13.80 18.81 4.05
CA ARG A 125 -13.40 20.22 3.88
C ARG A 125 -11.94 20.43 3.49
N ALA A 126 -11.04 19.54 3.89
CA ALA A 126 -9.65 19.59 3.44
C ALA A 126 -9.48 19.07 2.00
N GLY A 127 -10.54 18.55 1.37
CA GLY A 127 -10.55 17.84 0.11
C GLY A 127 -10.57 16.33 0.29
N SER A 128 -10.95 15.63 -0.78
CA SER A 128 -11.00 14.17 -0.82
C SER A 128 -9.58 13.59 -0.80
N PRO A 129 -9.32 12.54 -0.01
CA PRO A 129 -8.07 11.80 -0.10
C PRO A 129 -8.00 10.95 -1.37
#